data_AF-K2D1X7-F1
#
_entry.id   AF-K2D1X7-F1
#
_cell.length_a   1.000
_cell.length_b   1.000
_cell.length_c   1.000
_cell.angle_alpha   90.00
_cell.angle_beta   90.00
_cell.angle_gamma   90.00
#
_symmetry.space_group_name_H-M   'P 1'
#
loop_
_entity.id
_entity.type
_entity.pdbx_description
1 polymer ?
#
loop_
_entity_poly.entity_id
_entity_poly.type
_entity_poly.pdbx_seq_one_letter_code
_entity_poly.pdbx_strand_id
1 'polypeptide(L)'
;MRFKEFASYLERLETTPKRLEITDILVELIGKLTHEETPQAIYLSLGYLKAPFENRVFNMADRQVVKILQALTKEDVARLYA
;
A
#
# COMPACT_ATOMS: atom_id res chain seq x y z
N MET A 1 -3.29 7.77 -11.44
CA MET A 1 -4.11 6.59 -11.12
C MET A 1 -4.87 6.79 -9.81
N ARG A 2 -6.09 6.24 -9.71
CA ARG A 2 -6.86 6.23 -8.45
C ARG A 2 -6.27 5.23 -7.46
N PHE A 3 -6.26 5.56 -6.16
CA PHE A 3 -5.71 4.67 -5.13
C PHE A 3 -6.37 3.28 -5.09
N LYS A 4 -7.69 3.20 -5.36
CA LYS A 4 -8.39 1.89 -5.47
C LYS A 4 -7.79 0.98 -6.55
N GLU A 5 -7.39 1.56 -7.68
CA GLU A 5 -6.78 0.79 -8.76
C GLU A 5 -5.37 0.32 -8.37
N PHE A 6 -4.57 1.21 -7.76
CA PHE A 6 -3.28 0.85 -7.17
C PHE A 6 -3.40 -0.29 -6.13
N ALA A 7 -4.39 -0.22 -5.23
CA ALA A 7 -4.62 -1.26 -4.22
C ALA A 7 -4.87 -2.65 -4.84
N SER A 8 -5.53 -2.72 -6.00
CA SER A 8 -5.73 -4.00 -6.71
C SER A 8 -4.42 -4.61 -7.22
N TYR A 9 -3.40 -3.79 -7.54
CA TYR A 9 -2.07 -4.30 -7.85
C TYR A 9 -1.38 -4.87 -6.60
N LEU A 10 -1.53 -4.22 -5.43
CA LEU A 10 -0.96 -4.73 -4.18
C LEU A 10 -1.57 -6.09 -3.80
N GLU A 11 -2.89 -6.23 -3.92
CA GLU A 11 -3.59 -7.50 -3.67
C GLU A 11 -3.10 -8.63 -4.61
N ARG A 12 -2.88 -8.32 -5.89
CA ARG A 12 -2.29 -9.28 -6.86
C ARG A 12 -0.87 -9.68 -6.47
N LEU A 13 -0.05 -8.73 -5.99
CA LEU A 13 1.33 -9.00 -5.55
C LEU A 13 1.36 -9.89 -4.30
N GLU A 14 0.43 -9.70 -3.36
CA GLU A 14 0.34 -10.52 -2.13
C GLU A 14 -0.13 -11.95 -2.40
N THR A 15 -0.97 -12.14 -3.43
CA THR A 15 -1.62 -13.43 -3.72
C THR A 15 -0.80 -14.35 -4.62
N THR A 16 0.24 -13.86 -5.31
CA THR A 16 1.11 -14.70 -6.14
C THR A 16 2.49 -14.94 -5.54
N PRO A 17 2.96 -16.21 -5.45
CA PRO A 17 4.34 -16.51 -5.08
C PRO A 17 5.29 -16.54 -6.30
N LYS A 18 4.78 -16.41 -7.53
CA LYS A 18 5.57 -16.63 -8.76
C LYS A 18 6.34 -15.37 -9.13
N ARG A 19 7.68 -15.45 -9.11
CA ARG A 19 8.57 -14.31 -9.41
C ARG A 19 8.33 -13.66 -10.78
N LEU A 20 8.05 -14.47 -11.81
CA LEU A 20 7.76 -13.94 -13.15
C LEU A 20 6.43 -13.18 -13.17
N GLU A 21 5.40 -13.71 -12.51
CA GLU A 21 4.09 -13.04 -12.40
C GLU A 21 4.20 -11.74 -11.61
N ILE A 22 4.98 -11.71 -10.53
CA ILE A 22 5.31 -10.47 -9.79
C ILE A 22 5.93 -9.43 -10.76
N THR A 23 6.85 -9.86 -11.61
CA THR A 23 7.49 -8.97 -12.60
C THR A 23 6.47 -8.43 -13.59
N ASP A 24 5.59 -9.29 -14.13
CA ASP A 24 4.55 -8.89 -15.07
C ASP A 24 3.57 -7.88 -14.44
N ILE A 25 3.15 -8.11 -13.18
CA ILE A 25 2.30 -7.20 -12.41
C ILE A 25 2.98 -5.83 -12.25
N LEU A 26 4.27 -5.82 -11.90
CA LEU A 26 5.03 -4.57 -11.72
C LEU A 26 5.22 -3.81 -13.04
N VAL A 27 5.48 -4.52 -14.15
CA VAL A 27 5.57 -3.90 -15.48
C VAL A 27 4.24 -3.24 -15.86
N GLU A 28 3.12 -3.94 -15.63
CA GLU A 28 1.79 -3.40 -15.89
C GLU A 28 1.49 -2.15 -15.02
N LEU A 29 1.78 -2.22 -13.72
CA LEU A 29 1.62 -1.10 -12.80
C LEU A 29 2.45 0.11 -13.23
N ILE A 30 3.75 -0.08 -13.46
CA ILE A 30 4.67 1.01 -13.82
C ILE A 30 4.29 1.62 -15.16
N GLY A 31 3.84 0.83 -16.13
CA GLY A 31 3.36 1.30 -17.43
C GLY A 31 2.12 2.19 -17.38
N LYS A 32 1.33 2.15 -16.30
CA LYS A 32 0.12 2.97 -16.11
C LYS A 32 0.34 4.24 -15.29
N LEU A 33 1.48 4.36 -14.60
CA LEU A 33 1.76 5.52 -13.74
C LEU A 33 2.16 6.73 -14.58
N THR A 34 1.77 7.93 -14.13
CA THR A 34 2.36 9.16 -14.67
C THR A 34 3.74 9.40 -14.05
N HIS A 35 4.51 10.31 -14.65
CA HIS A 35 5.82 10.68 -14.14
C HIS A 35 5.77 11.15 -12.68
N GLU A 36 4.75 11.93 -12.33
CA GLU A 36 4.54 12.51 -11.00
C GLU A 36 4.10 11.48 -9.97
N GLU A 37 3.47 10.39 -10.42
CA GLU A 37 2.96 9.33 -9.54
C GLU A 37 3.98 8.23 -9.28
N THR A 38 4.92 8.06 -10.22
CA THR A 38 5.90 6.96 -10.21
C THR A 38 6.68 6.87 -8.90
N PRO A 39 7.30 7.95 -8.36
CA PRO A 39 8.06 7.84 -7.13
C PRO A 39 7.20 7.35 -5.95
N GLN A 40 6.00 7.89 -5.81
CA GLN A 40 5.08 7.57 -4.73
C GLN A 40 4.61 6.12 -4.81
N ALA A 41 4.18 5.67 -5.99
CA ALA A 41 3.69 4.32 -6.17
C ALA A 41 4.80 3.26 -5.93
N ILE A 42 6.03 3.51 -6.41
CA ILE A 42 7.16 2.60 -6.18
C ILE A 42 7.46 2.47 -4.68
N TYR A 43 7.56 3.59 -3.95
CA TYR A 43 7.82 3.51 -2.52
C TYR A 43 6.67 2.86 -1.76
N LEU A 44 5.42 3.18 -2.10
CA LEU A 44 4.25 2.58 -1.46
C LEU A 44 4.17 1.07 -1.70
N SER A 45 4.49 0.58 -2.91
CA SER A 45 4.56 -0.85 -3.20
C SER A 45 5.62 -1.59 -2.39
N LEU A 46 6.64 -0.88 -1.93
CA LEU A 46 7.69 -1.40 -1.05
C LEU A 46 7.40 -1.19 0.45
N GLY A 47 6.24 -0.60 0.80
CA GLY A 47 5.88 -0.29 2.18
C GLY A 47 6.51 0.99 2.75
N TYR A 48 7.07 1.84 1.89
CA TYR A 48 7.69 3.11 2.28
C TYR A 48 6.85 4.33 1.86
N LEU A 49 6.99 5.43 2.58
CA LEU A 49 6.43 6.73 2.21
C LEU A 49 7.31 7.50 1.22
N LYS A 50 8.63 7.33 1.37
CA LYS A 50 9.71 8.02 0.66
C LYS A 50 10.95 7.14 0.64
N ALA A 51 12.04 7.63 0.05
CA ALA A 51 13.29 6.91 0.09
C ALA A 51 13.73 6.66 1.55
N PRO A 52 14.29 5.48 1.88
CA PRO A 52 14.68 5.15 3.26
C PRO A 52 15.61 6.17 3.92
N PHE A 53 16.52 6.78 3.15
CA PHE A 53 17.46 7.78 3.66
C PHE A 53 16.80 9.11 4.04
N GLU A 54 15.55 9.36 3.62
CA GLU A 54 14.78 10.55 4.01
C GLU A 54 14.12 10.37 5.40
N ASN A 55 14.17 9.17 5.99
CA ASN A 55 13.62 8.85 7.32
C ASN A 55 12.15 9.30 7.54
N ARG A 56 11.36 9.32 6.46
CA ARG A 56 9.95 9.74 6.51
C ARG A 56 9.07 8.54 6.86
N VAL A 57 8.43 8.59 8.02
CA VAL A 57 7.48 7.57 8.50
C VAL A 57 6.13 8.21 8.84
N PHE A 58 5.07 7.40 8.87
CA PHE A 58 3.72 7.89 9.24
C PHE A 58 3.67 8.38 10.69
N ASN A 59 4.53 7.87 11.56
CA ASN A 59 4.53 8.15 13.00
C ASN A 59 3.14 7.91 13.63
N MET A 60 2.49 6.81 13.22
CA MET A 60 1.19 6.39 13.71
C MET A 60 1.35 5.02 14.38
N ALA A 61 0.83 4.88 15.59
CA ALA A 61 0.72 3.58 16.23
C ALA A 61 -0.48 2.82 15.67
N ASP A 62 -0.39 1.48 15.60
CA ASP A 62 -1.48 0.63 15.13
C ASP A 62 -2.79 0.89 15.89
N ARG A 63 -2.69 1.14 17.21
CA ARG A 63 -3.84 1.53 18.06
C ARG A 63 -4.54 2.81 17.58
N GLN A 64 -3.82 3.76 16.99
CA GLN A 64 -4.42 4.96 16.40
C GLN A 64 -5.15 4.62 15.11
N VAL A 65 -4.56 3.78 14.26
CA VAL A 65 -5.18 3.31 13.01
C VAL A 65 -6.48 2.55 13.31
N VAL A 66 -6.47 1.63 14.27
CA VAL A 66 -7.67 0.89 14.71
C VAL A 66 -8.77 1.85 15.16
N LYS A 67 -8.45 2.84 16.00
CA LYS A 67 -9.43 3.85 16.46
C LYS A 67 -10.04 4.65 15.30
N ILE A 68 -9.23 5.02 14.31
CA ILE A 68 -9.70 5.73 13.12
C ILE A 68 -10.67 4.85 12.32
N LEU A 69 -10.34 3.56 12.14
CA LEU A 69 -11.21 2.61 11.44
C LEU A 69 -12.53 2.42 12.18
N GLN A 70 -12.51 2.20 13.50
CA GLN A 70 -13.73 2.07 14.32
C GLN A 70 -14.63 3.30 14.19
N ALA A 71 -14.05 4.50 14.19
CA ALA A 71 -14.81 5.74 14.05
C ALA A 71 -15.49 5.90 12.67
N LEU A 72 -14.89 5.35 11.62
CA LEU A 72 -15.41 5.42 10.25
C LEU A 72 -16.43 4.31 9.92
N THR A 73 -16.20 3.08 10.41
CA THR A 73 -17.04 1.91 10.08
C THR A 73 -18.17 1.68 11.08
N LYS A 74 -18.04 2.19 12.31
CA LYS A 74 -18.89 1.83 13.48
C LYS A 74 -18.81 0.35 13.85
N GLU A 75 -17.82 -0.37 13.34
CA GLU A 75 -17.57 -1.78 13.65
C GLU A 75 -16.54 -1.91 14.77
N ASP A 76 -16.58 -3.03 15.49
CA ASP A 76 -15.58 -3.34 16.52
C ASP A 76 -14.31 -3.93 15.89
N VAL A 77 -13.53 -3.07 15.24
CA VAL A 77 -12.27 -3.43 14.55
C VAL A 77 -11.18 -3.90 15.53
N ALA A 78 -11.30 -3.59 16.82
CA ALA A 78 -10.33 -4.01 17.83
C ALA A 78 -10.25 -5.54 17.98
N ARG A 79 -11.30 -6.27 17.63
CA ARG A 79 -11.32 -7.74 17.66
C ARG A 79 -10.37 -8.39 16.66
N LEU A 80 -9.96 -7.69 15.60
CA LEU A 80 -9.02 -8.20 14.60
C LEU A 80 -7.56 -8.20 15.07
N TYR A 81 -7.27 -7.56 16.21
CA TYR A 81 -5.94 -7.43 16.81
C TYR A 81 -5.80 -8.18 18.15
N ALA A 82 -6.85 -8.87 18.60
CA ALA A 82 -6.86 -9.68 19.83
C ALA A 82 -6.50 -11.13 19.52
#